data_AF-A0A5D3FQU5-F1
#
_entry.id   AF-A0A5D3FQU5-F1
#
_cell.length_a   1.000
_cell.length_b   1.000
_cell.length_c   1.000
_cell.angle_alpha   90.00
_cell.angle_beta   90.00
_cell.angle_gamma   90.00
#
_symmetry.space_group_name_H-M   'P 1'
#
loop_
_entity.id
_entity.type
_entity.pdbx_description
1 polymer ?
#
loop_
_entity_poly.entity_id
_entity_poly.type
_entity_poly.pdbx_seq_one_letter_code
_entity_poly.pdbx_strand_id
1 'polypeptide(L)'
;MPTITDLAAEGPRLRIQALKQAINSHGYVAETTDTEPLLIVPSAFGPPVEIRCDARPARDGQLWFYVHPIGRPIAPADDDHLPKAVEAVKARLAAKEQAWEQAGGR
;
A
#
# COMPACT_ATOMS: atom_id res chain seq x y z
N MET A 1 -2.88 -12.64 -26.87
CA MET A 1 -1.48 -12.58 -26.39
C MET A 1 -1.35 -11.32 -25.56
N PRO A 2 -0.91 -11.38 -24.30
CA PRO A 2 -0.62 -10.17 -23.52
C PRO A 2 0.54 -9.40 -24.18
N THR A 3 0.41 -8.07 -24.27
CA THR A 3 1.46 -7.18 -24.78
C THR A 3 2.53 -6.96 -23.70
N ILE A 4 3.74 -6.54 -24.09
CA ILE A 4 4.86 -6.29 -23.16
C ILE A 4 4.47 -5.31 -22.02
N THR A 5 3.50 -4.43 -22.27
CA THR A 5 2.92 -3.51 -21.27
C THR A 5 2.07 -4.23 -20.21
N ASP A 6 1.44 -5.34 -20.57
CA ASP A 6 0.60 -6.16 -19.69
C ASP A 6 1.47 -6.88 -18.64
N LEU A 7 2.58 -7.49 -19.09
CA LEU A 7 3.58 -8.16 -18.24
C LEU A 7 4.31 -7.19 -17.29
N ALA A 8 4.51 -5.93 -17.69
CA ALA A 8 5.13 -4.91 -16.84
C ALA A 8 4.21 -4.49 -15.67
N ALA A 9 2.90 -4.58 -15.84
CA ALA A 9 1.90 -4.25 -14.82
C ALA A 9 1.57 -5.43 -13.88
N GLU A 10 1.84 -6.67 -14.30
CA GLU A 10 1.58 -7.88 -13.50
C GLU A 10 2.39 -7.88 -12.19
N GLY A 11 3.67 -7.51 -12.22
CA GLY A 11 4.54 -7.48 -11.05
C GLY A 11 3.98 -6.59 -9.91
N PRO A 12 3.74 -5.29 -10.16
CA PRO A 12 3.12 -4.40 -9.18
C PRO A 12 1.76 -4.89 -8.66
N ARG A 13 0.90 -5.43 -9.53
CA ARG A 13 -0.42 -5.96 -9.14
C ARG A 13 -0.30 -7.15 -8.21
N LEU A 14 0.58 -8.11 -8.52
CA LEU A 14 0.85 -9.27 -7.66
C LEU A 14 1.34 -8.84 -6.28
N ARG A 15 2.23 -7.86 -6.21
CA ARG A 15 2.73 -7.34 -4.92
C ARG A 15 1.67 -6.61 -4.12
N ILE A 16 0.77 -5.88 -4.78
CA ILE A 16 -0.40 -5.28 -4.13
C ILE A 16 -1.38 -6.33 -3.62
N GLN A 17 -1.61 -7.41 -4.36
CA GLN A 17 -2.44 -8.52 -3.88
C GLN A 17 -1.82 -9.24 -2.67
N ALA A 18 -0.49 -9.45 -2.66
CA ALA A 18 0.21 -10.00 -1.50
C ALA A 18 0.06 -9.10 -0.26
N LEU A 19 0.20 -7.78 -0.44
CA LEU A 19 -0.01 -6.81 0.64
C LEU A 19 -1.47 -6.78 1.11
N LYS A 20 -2.44 -6.85 0.19
CA LYS A 20 -3.87 -6.97 0.53
C LYS A 20 -4.12 -8.18 1.44
N GLN A 21 -3.62 -9.35 1.06
CA GLN A 21 -3.78 -10.57 1.85
C GLN A 21 -3.15 -10.44 3.24
N ALA A 22 -1.93 -9.87 3.31
CA ALA A 22 -1.27 -9.63 4.58
C ALA A 22 -2.06 -8.67 5.47
N ILE A 23 -2.49 -7.52 4.94
CA ILE A 23 -3.30 -6.53 5.69
C ILE A 23 -4.61 -7.16 6.19
N ASN A 24 -5.29 -7.93 5.33
CA ASN A 24 -6.52 -8.63 5.70
C ASN A 24 -6.29 -9.67 6.80
N SER A 25 -5.16 -10.38 6.78
CA SER A 25 -4.79 -11.33 7.85
C SER A 25 -4.55 -10.66 9.21
N HIS A 26 -4.27 -9.35 9.22
CA HIS A 26 -4.16 -8.53 10.43
C HIS A 26 -5.49 -7.90 10.87
N GLY A 27 -6.62 -8.27 10.26
CA GLY A 27 -7.95 -7.84 10.68
C GLY A 27 -8.43 -6.51 10.08
N TYR A 28 -7.68 -5.93 9.15
CA TYR A 28 -8.12 -4.75 8.41
C TYR A 28 -8.86 -5.14 7.14
N VAL A 29 -9.72 -4.26 6.63
CA VAL A 29 -10.35 -4.44 5.31
C VAL A 29 -9.51 -3.67 4.30
N ALA A 30 -8.93 -4.38 3.32
CA ALA A 30 -8.20 -3.76 2.23
C ALA A 30 -8.81 -4.09 0.86
N GLU A 31 -8.88 -3.08 0.01
CA GLU A 31 -9.41 -3.13 -1.35
C GLU A 31 -8.30 -2.84 -2.36
N THR A 32 -8.50 -3.27 -3.60
CA THR A 32 -7.57 -3.04 -4.71
C THR A 32 -8.34 -2.50 -5.90
N THR A 33 -7.74 -1.61 -6.67
CA THR A 33 -8.37 -1.10 -7.89
C THR A 33 -8.07 -2.00 -9.09
N ASP A 34 -9.01 -2.07 -10.03
CA ASP A 34 -8.81 -2.85 -11.27
C ASP A 34 -7.91 -2.11 -12.27
N THR A 35 -7.85 -0.78 -12.17
CA THR A 35 -7.18 0.10 -13.12
C THR A 35 -5.70 0.32 -12.80
N GLU A 36 -5.29 0.27 -11.54
CA GLU A 36 -3.92 0.57 -11.11
C GLU A 36 -3.45 -0.37 -9.97
N PRO A 37 -2.14 -0.61 -9.80
CA PRO A 37 -1.61 -1.36 -8.67
C PRO A 37 -1.66 -0.51 -7.39
N LEU A 38 -2.88 -0.28 -6.88
CA LEU A 38 -3.18 0.51 -5.69
C LEU A 38 -3.96 -0.34 -4.68
N LEU A 39 -3.49 -0.33 -3.44
CA LEU A 39 -4.18 -0.84 -2.27
C LEU A 39 -4.85 0.32 -1.54
N ILE A 40 -6.11 0.15 -1.15
CA ILE A 40 -6.89 1.12 -0.38
C ILE A 40 -7.28 0.46 0.94
N VAL A 41 -6.92 1.08 2.05
CA VAL A 41 -7.33 0.66 3.39
C VAL A 41 -8.20 1.77 3.99
N PRO A 42 -9.52 1.56 4.12
CA PRO A 42 -10.41 2.54 4.71
C PRO A 42 -9.98 2.93 6.12
N SER A 43 -10.15 4.21 6.44
CA SER A 43 -9.95 4.75 7.78
C SER A 43 -11.30 5.26 8.28
N ALA A 44 -11.65 4.97 9.54
CA ALA A 44 -12.78 5.60 10.20
C ALA A 44 -12.52 7.10 10.46
N PHE A 45 -11.25 7.51 10.44
CA PHE A 45 -10.78 8.83 10.86
C PHE A 45 -10.13 9.57 9.67
N GLY A 46 -10.95 10.05 8.74
CA GLY A 46 -10.52 10.80 7.57
C GLY A 46 -10.20 9.94 6.33
N PRO A 47 -9.40 10.43 5.38
CA PRO A 47 -9.15 9.74 4.11
C PRO A 47 -8.53 8.35 4.29
N PRO A 48 -8.71 7.42 3.33
CA PRO A 48 -8.09 6.10 3.38
C PRO A 48 -6.56 6.17 3.39
N VAL A 49 -5.93 5.07 3.80
CA VAL A 49 -4.50 4.86 3.58
C VAL A 49 -4.33 4.13 2.25
N GLU A 50 -3.61 4.78 1.33
CA GLU A 50 -3.42 4.26 -0.02
C GLU A 50 -1.96 3.89 -0.27
N ILE A 51 -1.72 2.68 -0.76
CA ILE A 51 -0.39 2.13 -1.03
C ILE A 51 -0.29 1.74 -2.50
N ARG A 52 0.69 2.31 -3.19
CA ARG A 52 1.05 1.97 -4.56
C ARG A 52 2.26 1.04 -4.57
N CYS A 53 2.33 0.15 -5.55
CA CYS A 53 3.56 -0.55 -5.91
C CYS A 53 4.09 -0.01 -7.23
N ASP A 54 5.35 0.40 -7.27
CA ASP A 54 5.98 0.97 -8.47
C ASP A 54 7.48 0.63 -8.52
N ALA A 55 8.08 0.72 -9.70
CA ALA A 55 9.51 0.57 -9.86
C ALA A 55 10.24 1.77 -9.28
N ARG A 56 11.30 1.52 -8.51
CA ARG A 56 12.12 2.59 -7.95
C ARG A 56 13.05 3.15 -9.05
N PRO A 57 12.96 4.45 -9.42
CA PRO A 57 13.71 5.01 -10.56
C PRO A 57 15.24 4.95 -10.43
N ALA A 58 15.78 4.73 -9.23
CA ALA A 58 17.20 4.80 -8.93
C ALA A 58 17.87 3.45 -8.62
N ARG A 59 17.15 2.32 -8.72
CA ARG A 59 17.70 0.98 -8.39
C ARG A 59 17.11 -0.10 -9.29
N ASP A 60 17.80 -0.46 -10.36
CA ASP A 60 17.67 -1.70 -11.15
C ASP A 60 16.24 -2.17 -11.53
N GLY A 61 15.24 -1.28 -11.49
CA GLY A 61 13.83 -1.65 -11.64
C GLY A 61 13.21 -2.39 -10.45
N GLN A 62 13.85 -2.40 -9.27
CA GLN A 62 13.28 -3.04 -8.08
C GLN A 62 11.94 -2.39 -7.72
N LEU A 63 10.91 -3.22 -7.50
CA LEU A 63 9.59 -2.77 -7.07
C LEU A 63 9.62 -2.37 -5.58
N TRP A 64 8.89 -1.31 -5.26
CA TRP A 64 8.79 -0.74 -3.93
C TRP A 64 7.34 -0.40 -3.60
N PHE A 65 6.99 -0.51 -2.32
CA PHE A 65 5.74 0.03 -1.79
C PHE A 65 5.92 1.51 -1.44
N TYR A 66 4.95 2.32 -1.86
CA TYR A 66 4.90 3.76 -1.67
C TYR A 66 3.56 4.18 -1.11
N VAL A 67 3.57 5.23 -0.29
CA VAL A 67 2.33 5.88 0.10
C VAL A 67 1.85 6.80 -1.01
N HIS A 68 0.61 6.61 -1.44
CA HIS A 68 -0.09 7.51 -2.36
C HIS A 68 -0.80 8.63 -1.58
N PRO A 69 -0.90 9.88 -2.11
CA PRO A 69 -0.31 10.38 -3.36
C PRO A 69 1.14 10.87 -3.22
N ILE A 70 1.63 11.05 -1.99
CA ILE A 70 2.89 11.78 -1.68
C ILE A 70 4.15 11.07 -2.23
N GLY A 71 4.06 9.79 -2.58
CA GLY A 71 5.14 9.01 -3.18
C GLY A 71 6.24 8.63 -2.18
N ARG A 72 5.94 8.63 -0.88
CA ARG A 72 6.95 8.32 0.16
C ARG A 72 7.25 6.82 0.17
N PRO A 73 8.53 6.40 -0.01
CA PRO A 73 8.89 4.98 0.00
C PRO A 73 8.68 4.38 1.39
N ILE A 74 8.24 3.14 1.42
CA ILE A 74 8.02 2.35 2.63
C ILE A 74 9.08 1.27 2.75
N ALA A 75 9.10 0.36 1.79
CA ALA A 75 9.98 -0.80 1.74
C ALA A 75 10.02 -1.38 0.31
N PRO A 76 11.01 -2.22 -0.02
CA PRO A 76 10.96 -3.09 -1.18
C PRO A 76 9.66 -3.91 -1.22
N ALA A 77 9.19 -4.21 -2.43
CA ALA A 77 7.98 -5.02 -2.66
C ALA A 77 8.35 -6.50 -2.88
N ASP A 78 8.94 -7.11 -1.86
CA ASP A 78 9.24 -8.53 -1.77
C ASP A 78 8.69 -9.09 -0.44
N ASP A 79 8.75 -10.41 -0.28
CA ASP A 79 8.09 -11.10 0.83
C ASP A 79 8.82 -10.85 2.17
N ASP A 80 10.15 -10.67 2.13
CA ASP A 80 10.97 -10.36 3.31
C ASP A 80 10.61 -8.99 3.92
N HIS A 81 10.20 -8.05 3.07
CA HIS A 81 9.84 -6.69 3.46
C HIS A 81 8.32 -6.48 3.63
N LEU A 82 7.50 -7.47 3.31
CA LEU A 82 6.05 -7.40 3.44
C LEU A 82 5.57 -7.03 4.86
N PRO A 83 6.14 -7.60 5.95
CA PRO A 83 5.78 -7.20 7.30
C PRO A 83 6.04 -5.71 7.58
N LYS A 84 7.11 -5.14 7.01
CA LYS A 84 7.42 -3.71 7.18
C LYS A 84 6.39 -2.82 6.48
N ALA A 85 5.87 -3.25 5.34
CA ALA A 85 4.80 -2.53 4.66
C ALA A 85 3.50 -2.57 5.47
N VAL A 86 3.18 -3.72 6.07
CA VAL A 86 2.03 -3.88 6.98
C VAL A 86 2.13 -2.93 8.17
N GLU A 87 3.26 -2.92 8.88
CA GLU A 87 3.46 -2.04 10.04
C GLU A 87 3.35 -0.56 9.68
N ALA A 88 3.83 -0.18 8.49
CA ALA A 88 3.72 1.18 7.98
C ALA A 88 2.26 1.60 7.68
N VAL A 89 1.39 0.67 7.30
CA VAL A 89 -0.05 0.92 7.16
C VAL A 89 -0.70 1.08 8.52
N LYS A 90 -0.45 0.15 9.45
CA LYS A 90 -0.98 0.20 10.83
C LYS A 90 -0.63 1.51 11.53
N ALA A 91 0.65 1.90 11.47
CA ALA A 91 1.13 3.14 12.07
C ALA A 91 0.41 4.38 11.51
N ARG A 92 0.02 4.36 10.24
CA ARG A 92 -0.73 5.48 9.61
C ARG A 92 -2.19 5.51 10.03
N LEU A 93 -2.83 4.36 10.14
CA LEU A 93 -4.19 4.27 10.66
C LEU A 93 -4.24 4.75 12.12
N ALA A 94 -3.29 4.30 12.95
CA ALA A 94 -3.17 4.75 14.34
C ALA A 94 -2.90 6.26 14.44
N ALA A 95 -2.04 6.81 13.58
CA ALA A 95 -1.78 8.25 13.55
C ALA A 95 -3.03 9.06 13.17
N LYS A 96 -3.92 8.52 12.33
CA LYS A 96 -5.19 9.15 11.96
C LYS A 96 -6.18 9.17 13.12
N GLU A 97 -6.29 8.05 13.84
CA GLU A 97 -7.10 7.95 15.06
C GLU A 97 -6.63 8.98 16.11
N GLN A 98 -5.33 9.01 16.40
CA GLN A 98 -4.75 9.97 17.35
C GLN A 98 -4.97 11.43 16.93
N ALA A 99 -4.83 11.74 15.64
CA ALA A 99 -5.08 13.08 15.13
C ALA A 99 -6.56 13.50 15.29
N TRP A 100 -7.49 12.55 15.13
CA TRP A 100 -8.92 12.81 15.34
C TRP A 100 -9.26 13.04 16.81
N GLU A 101 -8.68 12.26 17.72
CA GLU A 101 -8.83 12.46 19.17
C GLU A 101 -8.30 13.83 19.60
N GLN A 102 -7.13 14.24 19.10
CA GLN A 102 -6.54 15.54 19.41
C GLN A 102 -7.33 16.72 18.82
N ALA A 103 -8.06 16.50 17.72
CA ALA A 103 -8.94 17.50 17.12
C ALA A 103 -10.27 17.67 17.89
N GLY A 104 -10.46 16.98 19.02
CA GLY A 104 -11.67 17.09 19.84
C GLY A 104 -12.81 16.19 19.39
N GLY A 105 -12.52 15.12 18.62
CA GLY A 105 -13.50 14.09 18.31
C GLY A 105 -13.97 13.36 19.56
N ARG A 106 -15.18 13.67 20.03
CA ARG A 106 -15.83 12.97 21.13
C ARG A 106 -17.32 12.83 20.89
#